data_AF-A0A920BMZ9-F1
#
_entry.id   AF-A0A920BMZ9-F1
#
_cell.length_a   1.000
_cell.length_b   1.000
_cell.length_c   1.000
_cell.angle_alpha   90.00
_cell.angle_beta   90.00
_cell.angle_gamma   90.00
#
_symmetry.space_group_name_H-M   'P 1'
#
loop_
_entity.id
_entity.type
_entity.pdbx_description
1 polymer ?
#
loop_
_entity_poly.entity_id
_entity_poly.type
_entity_poly.pdbx_seq_one_letter_code
_entity_poly.pdbx_strand_id
1 'polypeptide(L)'
;MVLKRGIQAAVDAAVESIGSQAQQVADSKDQIANVASISAADETVGEVIAEAIDKVGKDGVVTVEESNTFGMDLDFTEGMQFDKGYLSPYFVTDPNVKKQSL
;
A
#
# COMPACT_ATOMS: atom_id res chain seq x y z
N MET A 1 -31.02 4.35 22.28
CA MET A 1 -29.92 5.35 22.30
C MET A 1 -29.94 6.18 21.03
N VAL A 2 -30.42 7.43 21.10
CA VAL A 2 -30.53 8.34 19.94
C VAL A 2 -29.17 8.91 19.53
N LEU A 3 -28.29 9.17 20.51
CA LEU A 3 -26.92 9.66 20.31
C LEU A 3 -26.05 8.72 19.44
N LYS A 4 -26.07 7.41 19.69
CA LYS A 4 -25.31 6.43 18.88
C LYS A 4 -25.74 6.44 17.41
N ARG A 5 -27.04 6.59 17.14
CA ARG A 5 -27.56 6.67 15.75
C ARG A 5 -27.17 7.98 15.06
N GLY A 6 -27.18 9.10 15.78
CA GLY A 6 -26.74 10.40 15.24
C GLY A 6 -25.26 10.39 14.87
N ILE A 7 -24.40 9.80 15.71
CA ILE A 7 -22.97 9.66 15.43
C ILE A 7 -22.74 8.75 14.22
N GLN A 8 -23.46 7.63 14.11
CA GLN A 8 -23.35 6.73 12.97
C GLN A 8 -23.69 7.44 11.65
N ALA A 9 -24.83 8.15 11.60
CA ALA A 9 -25.25 8.89 10.40
C ALA A 9 -24.25 9.99 10.01
N ALA A 10 -23.62 10.65 10.99
CA ALA A 10 -22.59 11.65 10.73
C ALA A 10 -21.31 11.02 10.17
N VAL A 11 -20.90 9.85 10.67
CA VAL A 11 -19.76 9.10 10.15
C VAL A 11 -20.03 8.62 8.73
N ASP A 12 -21.21 8.08 8.47
CA ASP A 12 -21.60 7.59 7.14
C ASP A 12 -21.56 8.73 6.11
N ALA A 13 -22.12 9.90 6.45
CA ALA A 13 -22.07 11.09 5.59
C ALA A 13 -20.65 11.63 5.40
N ALA A 14 -19.80 11.57 6.42
CA ALA A 14 -18.40 11.99 6.31
C ALA A 14 -17.60 11.06 5.39
N VAL A 15 -17.79 9.75 5.51
CA VAL A 15 -17.15 8.75 4.64
C VAL A 15 -17.59 8.92 3.19
N GLU A 16 -18.89 9.14 2.94
CA GLU A 16 -19.42 9.40 1.59
C GLU A 16 -18.83 10.69 1.00
N SER A 17 -18.71 11.75 1.81
CA SER A 17 -18.10 13.01 1.37
C SER A 17 -16.61 12.86 1.06
N ILE A 18 -15.87 12.06 1.84
CA ILE A 18 -14.45 11.77 1.56
C ILE A 18 -14.33 10.93 0.29
N GLY A 19 -15.19 9.92 0.12
CA GLY A 19 -15.21 9.09 -1.09
C GLY A 19 -15.48 9.87 -2.38
N SER A 20 -16.37 10.87 -2.34
CA SER A 20 -16.65 11.73 -3.50
C SER A 20 -15.53 12.73 -3.82
N GLN A 21 -14.69 13.06 -2.83
CA GLN A 21 -13.52 13.92 -3.02
C GLN A 21 -12.26 13.14 -3.39
N ALA A 22 -12.29 11.81 -3.31
CA ALA A 22 -11.14 10.97 -3.62
C ALA A 22 -10.78 11.10 -5.11
N GLN A 23 -9.59 11.60 -5.38
CA GLN A 23 -9.03 11.64 -6.72
C GLN A 23 -8.26 10.33 -6.99
N GLN A 24 -8.64 9.61 -8.04
CA GLN A 24 -7.87 8.46 -8.49
C GLN A 24 -6.56 8.95 -9.12
N VAL A 25 -5.44 8.58 -8.51
CA VAL A 25 -4.06 8.87 -8.98
C VAL A 25 -3.50 7.75 -9.86
N ALA A 26 -4.31 6.73 -10.17
CA ALA A 26 -3.84 5.46 -10.72
C ALA A 26 -3.51 5.48 -12.22
N ASP A 27 -3.70 6.62 -12.90
CA ASP A 27 -3.57 6.72 -14.37
C ASP A 27 -2.40 7.61 -14.82
N SER A 28 -1.64 8.21 -13.89
CA SER A 28 -0.48 9.05 -14.21
C SER A 28 0.74 8.65 -13.40
N LYS A 29 1.79 8.19 -14.10
CA LYS A 29 3.11 7.88 -13.52
C LYS A 29 3.68 9.08 -12.75
N ASP A 30 3.49 10.30 -13.28
CA ASP A 30 3.96 11.53 -12.63
C ASP A 30 3.25 11.78 -11.30
N GLN A 31 1.96 11.48 -11.19
CA GLN A 31 1.23 11.61 -9.93
C GLN A 31 1.69 10.57 -8.90
N ILE A 32 1.94 9.33 -9.34
CA ILE A 32 2.48 8.27 -8.49
C ILE A 32 3.87 8.66 -7.97
N ALA A 33 4.76 9.16 -8.84
CA ALA A 33 6.09 9.62 -8.46
C ALA A 33 6.04 10.77 -7.46
N ASN A 34 5.16 11.76 -7.66
CA ASN A 34 4.98 12.88 -6.73
C ASN A 34 4.44 12.45 -5.36
N VAL A 35 3.46 11.53 -5.33
CA VAL A 35 2.93 11.02 -4.06
C VAL A 35 3.97 10.16 -3.34
N ALA A 36 4.71 9.33 -4.09
CA ALA A 36 5.78 8.50 -3.56
C ALA A 36 6.94 9.34 -3.02
N SER A 37 7.38 10.37 -3.73
CA SER A 37 8.46 11.27 -3.29
C SER A 37 8.08 12.08 -2.05
N ILE A 38 6.84 12.59 -1.99
CA ILE A 38 6.32 13.27 -0.79
C ILE A 38 6.27 12.32 0.41
N SER A 39 5.87 11.06 0.20
CA SER A 39 5.75 10.06 1.26
C SER A 39 7.11 9.54 1.75
N ALA A 40 8.07 9.39 0.83
CA ALA A 40 9.43 8.93 1.12
C ALA A 40 10.37 10.06 1.56
N ALA A 41 9.95 11.33 1.42
CA ALA A 41 10.77 12.52 1.61
C ALA A 41 12.07 12.55 0.76
N ASP A 42 12.12 11.74 -0.29
CA ASP A 42 13.25 11.58 -1.20
C ASP A 42 12.74 11.40 -2.64
N GLU A 43 13.21 12.26 -3.54
CA GLU A 43 12.81 12.28 -4.95
C GLU A 43 13.35 11.06 -5.71
N THR A 44 14.56 10.61 -5.40
CA THR A 44 15.21 9.46 -6.07
C THR A 44 14.51 8.14 -5.72
N VAL A 45 14.07 7.98 -4.48
CA VAL A 45 13.30 6.82 -4.03
C VAL A 45 11.90 6.84 -4.65
N GLY A 46 11.27 8.01 -4.75
CA GLY A 46 9.97 8.17 -5.39
C GLY A 46 9.96 7.78 -6.87
N GLU A 47 11.01 8.14 -7.62
CA GLU A 47 11.18 7.75 -9.03
C GLU A 47 11.31 6.23 -9.19
N VAL A 48 12.17 5.59 -8.39
CA VAL A 48 12.36 4.12 -8.43
C VAL A 48 11.07 3.37 -8.07
N ILE A 49 10.31 3.86 -7.08
CA ILE A 49 9.01 3.27 -6.71
C ILE A 49 8.00 3.46 -7.85
N ALA A 50 7.96 4.62 -8.51
CA ALA A 50 7.05 4.85 -9.63
C ALA A 50 7.36 3.92 -10.82
N GLU A 51 8.64 3.68 -11.11
CA GLU A 51 9.05 2.71 -12.12
C GLU A 51 8.69 1.27 -11.74
N ALA A 52 8.81 0.92 -10.45
CA ALA A 52 8.40 -0.38 -9.95
C ALA A 52 6.88 -0.61 -10.12
N ILE A 53 6.07 0.37 -9.73
CA ILE A 53 4.60 0.30 -9.82
C ILE A 53 4.15 0.24 -11.29
N ASP A 54 4.78 1.01 -12.18
CA ASP A 54 4.49 0.98 -13.62
C ASP A 54 4.76 -0.39 -14.24
N LYS A 55 5.84 -1.06 -13.81
CA LYS A 55 6.23 -2.39 -14.29
C LYS A 55 5.36 -3.52 -13.73
N VAL A 56 4.85 -3.36 -12.50
CA VAL A 56 4.08 -4.37 -11.77
C VAL A 56 2.57 -4.28 -12.07
N GLY A 57 2.06 -3.09 -12.39
CA GLY A 57 0.64 -2.85 -12.71
C GLY A 57 -0.26 -2.72 -11.47
N LYS A 58 -1.56 -2.48 -11.70
CA LYS A 58 -2.54 -2.12 -10.64
C LYS A 58 -2.75 -3.20 -9.56
N ASP A 59 -2.49 -4.48 -9.87
CA ASP A 59 -2.80 -5.62 -8.99
C ASP A 59 -1.55 -6.33 -8.45
N GLY A 60 -0.35 -5.84 -8.75
CA GLY A 60 0.86 -6.53 -8.35
C GLY A 60 1.42 -6.05 -7.01
N VAL A 61 2.07 -6.97 -6.29
CA VAL A 61 2.53 -6.76 -4.92
C VAL A 61 4.02 -6.48 -4.91
N VAL A 62 4.42 -5.38 -4.27
CA VAL A 62 5.81 -5.00 -4.09
C VAL A 62 6.30 -5.52 -2.74
N THR A 63 7.40 -6.27 -2.73
CA THR A 63 8.09 -6.67 -1.50
C THR A 63 9.42 -5.95 -1.41
N VAL A 64 9.70 -5.39 -0.23
CA VAL A 64 10.99 -4.77 0.07
C VAL A 64 11.85 -5.80 0.80
N GLU A 65 13.06 -6.04 0.28
CA GLU A 65 14.09 -6.85 0.94
C GLU A 65 15.30 -5.96 1.24
N GLU A 66 15.83 -6.06 2.46
CA GLU A 66 17.05 -5.36 2.85
C GLU A 66 18.26 -6.15 2.34
N SER A 67 18.99 -5.60 1.38
CA SER A 67 20.22 -6.18 0.84
C SER A 67 21.44 -5.42 1.34
N ASN A 68 22.54 -6.13 1.60
CA ASN A 68 23.82 -5.54 2.01
C ASN A 68 24.62 -4.93 0.85
N THR A 69 24.08 -4.94 -0.37
CA THR A 69 24.71 -4.35 -1.55
C THR A 69 24.39 -2.86 -1.64
N PHE A 70 25.39 -2.03 -1.96
CA PHE A 70 25.16 -0.62 -2.30
C PHE A 70 24.45 -0.53 -3.65
N GLY A 71 23.13 -0.30 -3.63
CA GLY A 71 22.31 -0.11 -4.83
C GLY A 71 20.84 -0.38 -4.55
N MET A 72 19.95 0.23 -5.36
CA MET A 72 18.54 -0.14 -5.44
C MET A 72 18.38 -1.03 -6.67
N ASP A 73 18.19 -2.34 -6.46
CA ASP A 73 17.97 -3.31 -7.53
C ASP A 73 16.49 -3.73 -7.56
N LEU A 74 15.94 -3.85 -8.76
CA LEU A 74 14.52 -4.20 -8.97
C LEU A 74 14.41 -5.54 -9.67
N ASP A 75 14.13 -6.58 -8.89
CA ASP A 75 13.89 -7.93 -9.39
C ASP A 75 12.39 -8.21 -9.55
N PHE A 76 12.01 -8.69 -10.72
CA PHE A 76 10.63 -9.09 -11.02
C PHE A 76 10.53 -10.61 -10.99
N THR A 77 9.66 -11.13 -10.12
CA THR A 77 9.36 -12.57 -10.04
C THR A 77 7.87 -12.79 -10.25
N GLU A 78 7.51 -13.68 -11.17
CA GLU A 78 6.13 -14.13 -11.35
C GLU A 78 5.74 -15.05 -10.18
N GLY A 79 5.19 -14.46 -9.13
CA GLY A 79 4.68 -15.17 -7.95
C GLY A 79 3.15 -15.18 -7.90
N MET A 80 2.57 -16.10 -7.12
CA MET A 80 1.13 -16.14 -6.83
C MET A 80 0.92 -15.95 -5.34
N GLN A 81 0.22 -14.89 -4.96
CA GLN A 81 -0.19 -14.66 -3.58
C GLN A 81 -1.58 -15.26 -3.35
N PHE A 82 -1.74 -15.99 -2.25
CA PHE A 82 -3.03 -16.48 -1.78
C PHE A 82 -3.43 -15.74 -0.51
N ASP A 83 -4.65 -15.24 -0.44
CA ASP A 83 -5.20 -14.54 0.75
C ASP A 83 -5.56 -15.50 1.90
N LYS A 84 -4.84 -16.61 2.05
CA LYS A 84 -5.05 -17.55 3.15
C LYS A 84 -4.04 -17.28 4.26
N GLY A 85 -4.53 -16.70 5.35
CA GLY A 85 -3.78 -16.59 6.60
C GLY A 85 -3.44 -17.98 7.19
N TYR A 86 -2.46 -18.00 8.09
CA TYR A 86 -2.09 -19.21 8.82
C TYR A 86 -3.26 -19.74 9.66
N LEU A 87 -3.42 -21.07 9.72
CA LEU A 87 -4.44 -21.73 10.53
C LEU A 87 -4.30 -21.42 12.04
N SER A 88 -3.08 -21.08 12.48
CA SER A 88 -2.78 -20.79 13.87
C SER A 88 -1.68 -19.73 14.00
N PRO A 89 -1.80 -18.77 14.95
CA PRO A 89 -0.77 -17.77 15.21
C PRO A 89 0.59 -18.34 15.64
N TYR A 90 0.68 -19.61 16.02
CA TYR A 90 1.93 -20.27 16.39
C TYR A 90 2.84 -20.59 15.19
N PHE A 91 2.34 -20.47 13.96
CA PHE A 91 3.15 -20.64 12.74
C PHE A 91 3.94 -19.38 12.35
N VAL A 92 3.85 -18.31 13.14
CA VAL A 92 4.56 -17.06 12.88
C VAL A 92 6.02 -17.18 13.30
N THR A 93 6.94 -17.17 12.34
CA THR A 93 8.38 -17.27 12.57
C THR A 93 8.99 -15.99 13.14
N ASP A 94 8.39 -14.83 12.87
CA ASP A 94 8.81 -13.52 13.40
C ASP A 94 7.59 -12.74 13.94
N PRO A 95 7.50 -12.50 15.26
CA PRO A 95 6.36 -11.80 15.86
C PRO A 95 6.30 -10.30 15.53
N ASN A 96 7.40 -9.70 15.05
CA ASN A 96 7.46 -8.27 14.70
C ASN A 96 7.10 -8.01 13.23
N VAL A 97 7.38 -8.96 12.33
CA VAL A 97 6.95 -8.92 10.92
C VAL A 97 5.53 -9.49 10.80
N LYS A 98 4.58 -8.93 11.56
CA LYS A 98 3.18 -9.09 11.18
C LYS A 98 2.96 -8.21 9.95
N LYS A 99 3.18 -8.78 8.75
CA LYS A 99 2.59 -8.25 7.51
C LYS A 99 1.07 -8.29 7.69
N GLN A 100 0.55 -7.24 8.29
CA GLN A 100 -0.87 -6.96 8.40
C GLN A 100 -1.31 -6.59 6.99
N SER A 101 -1.90 -7.54 6.26
CA SER A 101 -2.71 -7.20 5.10
C SER A 101 -3.91 -6.41 5.62
N LEU A 102 -3.90 -5.11 5.39
CA LEU A 102 -5.10 -4.27 5.34
C LEU A 102 -5.49 -4.12 3.88
#